data_AF-A0A150N3D3-F1
#
_entry.id   AF-A0A150N3D3-F1
#
_cell.length_a   1.000
_cell.length_b   1.000
_cell.length_c   1.000
_cell.angle_alpha   90.00
_cell.angle_beta   90.00
_cell.angle_gamma   90.00
#
_symmetry.space_group_name_H-M   'P 1'
#
loop_
_entity.id
_entity.type
_entity.pdbx_description
1 polymer ?
#
loop_
_entity_poly.entity_id
_entity_poly.type
_entity_poly.pdbx_seq_one_letter_code
_entity_poly.pdbx_strand_id
1 'polypeptide(L)'
;MIDQYFQKVNERLELVLKHEKGNLKKAAYIVSEAIQKVGNKRYSQPPSVLAKIVANEKTVGDGRPMRFDERVRLYADKLNDTDEQIVDYIIKHREEIADIPIQKMAEALYTVPNTIVRFAKKLRYKGFAELKAALALEQRDETAIKADGKTVIEKTKKLIDEQLIDEAERSANRTHCRSTA
;
A
#
# COMPACT_ATOMS: atom_id res chain seq x y z
N MET A 1 -3.62 42.04 -3.75
CA MET A 1 -2.26 42.40 -4.23
C MET A 1 -1.18 41.82 -3.32
N ILE A 2 -1.33 41.92 -1.99
CA ILE A 2 -0.43 41.29 -1.00
C ILE A 2 -0.47 39.76 -1.05
N ASP A 3 -1.66 39.16 -1.15
CA ASP A 3 -1.78 37.69 -1.21
C ASP A 3 -1.14 37.08 -2.46
N GLN A 4 -1.20 37.79 -3.59
CA GLN A 4 -0.57 37.41 -4.85
C GLN A 4 0.97 37.50 -4.76
N TYR A 5 1.48 38.43 -3.94
CA TYR A 5 2.90 38.56 -3.63
C TYR A 5 3.35 37.44 -2.68
N PHE A 6 2.54 37.13 -1.66
CA PHE A 6 2.80 36.03 -0.72
C PHE A 6 2.80 34.66 -1.41
N GLN A 7 1.86 34.43 -2.34
CA GLN A 7 1.83 33.25 -3.18
C GLN A 7 3.11 33.10 -4.01
N LYS A 8 3.53 34.17 -4.71
CA LYS A 8 4.77 34.16 -5.50
C LYS A 8 6.03 33.97 -4.66
N VAL A 9 6.07 34.51 -3.45
CA VAL A 9 7.19 34.32 -2.51
C VAL A 9 7.24 32.87 -2.04
N ASN A 10 6.10 32.29 -1.64
CA ASN A 10 6.03 30.89 -1.21
C ASN A 10 6.40 29.91 -2.34
N GLU A 11 5.90 30.16 -3.56
CA GLU A 11 6.20 29.34 -4.72
C GLU A 11 7.70 29.38 -5.06
N ARG A 12 8.31 30.57 -4.95
CA ARG A 12 9.76 30.75 -5.13
C ARG A 12 10.58 30.12 -4.00
N LEU A 13 10.10 30.17 -2.76
CA LEU A 13 10.73 29.52 -1.61
C LEU A 13 10.73 28.00 -1.76
N GLU A 14 9.59 27.44 -2.16
CA GLU A 14 9.43 26.00 -2.44
C GLU A 14 10.37 25.52 -3.56
N LEU A 15 10.54 26.32 -4.61
CA LEU A 15 11.48 26.04 -5.70
C LEU A 15 12.94 26.04 -5.23
N VAL A 16 13.32 27.01 -4.40
CA VAL A 16 14.68 27.10 -3.83
C VAL A 16 14.96 25.90 -2.92
N LEU A 17 14.01 25.55 -2.03
CA LEU A 17 14.15 24.41 -1.14
C LEU A 17 14.24 23.08 -1.90
N LYS A 18 13.48 22.91 -3.00
CA LYS A 18 13.60 21.74 -3.89
C LYS A 18 14.98 21.66 -4.54
N HIS A 19 15.52 22.79 -4.99
CA HIS A 19 16.82 22.87 -5.64
C HIS A 19 17.97 22.59 -4.65
N GLU A 20 17.95 23.18 -3.45
CA GLU A 20 18.94 22.92 -2.41
C GLU A 20 18.92 21.47 -1.94
N LYS A 21 17.73 20.87 -1.74
CA LYS A 21 17.61 19.43 -1.45
C LYS A 21 18.20 18.58 -2.57
N GLY A 22 18.03 18.97 -3.82
CA GLY A 22 18.65 18.30 -4.97
C GLY A 22 20.18 18.39 -4.97
N ASN A 23 20.73 19.57 -4.65
CA ASN A 23 22.17 19.79 -4.57
C ASN A 23 22.82 19.03 -3.41
N LEU A 24 22.17 19.00 -2.23
CA LEU A 24 22.64 18.19 -1.11
C LEU A 24 22.65 16.69 -1.44
N LYS A 25 21.63 16.19 -2.15
CA LYS A 25 21.60 14.78 -2.62
C LYS A 25 22.74 14.46 -3.58
N LYS A 26 23.02 15.35 -4.55
CA LYS A 26 24.14 15.20 -5.49
C LYS A 26 25.49 15.24 -4.77
N ALA A 27 25.66 16.17 -3.81
CA ALA A 27 26.88 16.27 -3.02
C ALA A 27 27.11 15.01 -2.16
N ALA A 28 26.07 14.49 -1.51
CA ALA A 28 26.15 13.24 -0.74
C ALA A 28 26.53 12.05 -1.63
N TYR A 29 26.03 11.99 -2.86
CA TYR A 29 26.38 10.95 -3.83
C TYR A 29 27.86 11.04 -4.24
N ILE A 30 28.34 12.22 -4.62
CA ILE A 30 29.74 12.45 -5.03
C ILE A 30 30.70 12.07 -3.88
N VAL A 31 30.36 12.45 -2.65
CA VAL A 31 31.15 12.10 -1.45
C VAL A 31 31.14 10.58 -1.23
N SER A 32 30.00 9.91 -1.41
CA SER A 32 29.93 8.44 -1.30
C SER A 32 30.77 7.73 -2.37
N GLU A 33 30.82 8.25 -3.59
CA GLU A 33 31.61 7.72 -4.70
C GLU A 33 33.12 7.91 -4.47
N ALA A 34 33.51 9.08 -3.92
CA ALA A 34 34.88 9.35 -3.53
C ALA A 34 35.36 8.42 -2.40
N ILE A 35 34.51 8.14 -1.41
CA ILE A 35 34.79 7.19 -0.32
C ILE A 35 34.97 5.76 -0.86
N GLN A 36 34.23 5.35 -1.90
CA GLN A 36 34.42 4.03 -2.53
C GLN A 36 35.76 3.86 -3.26
N LYS A 37 36.33 4.96 -3.78
CA LYS A 37 37.63 4.95 -4.48
C LYS A 37 38.82 4.93 -3.52
N VAL A 38 38.64 5.36 -2.26
CA VAL A 38 39.68 5.34 -1.21
C VAL A 38 39.58 4.05 -0.37
N GLY A 39 39.94 2.92 -0.99
CA GLY A 39 40.72 1.87 -0.31
C GLY A 39 40.15 1.09 0.89
N ASN A 40 38.86 0.72 0.95
CA ASN A 40 38.46 -0.40 1.83
C ASN A 40 37.28 -1.22 1.28
N LYS A 41 37.57 -2.49 0.98
CA LYS A 41 36.71 -3.47 0.29
C LYS A 41 35.62 -4.03 1.24
N ARG A 42 34.78 -3.17 1.82
CA ARG A 42 33.72 -3.57 2.77
C ARG A 42 32.30 -3.08 2.49
N TYR A 43 32.04 -2.43 1.36
CA TYR A 43 30.67 -2.08 0.97
C TYR A 43 30.41 -2.40 -0.50
N SER A 44 30.09 -3.66 -0.80
CA SER A 44 29.55 -4.05 -2.12
C SER A 44 28.05 -3.77 -2.26
N GLN A 45 27.43 -3.14 -1.26
CA GLN A 45 26.05 -2.67 -1.28
C GLN A 45 25.98 -1.26 -0.69
N PRO A 46 25.18 -0.35 -1.28
CA PRO A 46 25.07 1.02 -0.79
C PRO A 46 24.61 1.04 0.67
N PRO A 47 25.11 1.99 1.51
CA PRO A 47 24.77 2.06 2.92
C PRO A 47 23.26 2.04 3.14
N SER A 48 22.81 1.23 4.11
CA SER A 48 21.40 1.03 4.48
C SER A 48 20.59 2.32 4.65
N VAL A 49 21.24 3.45 4.92
CA VAL A 49 20.62 4.78 5.02
C VAL A 49 20.17 5.34 3.65
N LEU A 50 20.95 5.15 2.57
CA LEU A 50 20.52 5.54 1.22
C LEU A 50 19.42 4.61 0.70
N ALA A 51 19.48 3.31 1.02
CA ALA A 51 18.37 2.39 0.79
C ALA A 51 17.10 2.78 1.57
N LYS A 52 17.24 3.24 2.82
CA LYS A 52 16.13 3.78 3.64
C LYS A 52 15.57 5.10 3.09
N ILE A 53 16.41 5.99 2.57
CA ILE A 53 15.98 7.26 1.96
C ILE A 53 15.27 7.02 0.62
N VAL A 54 15.70 6.04 -0.17
CA VAL A 54 14.98 5.58 -1.38
C VAL A 54 13.72 4.78 -1.02
N ALA A 55 13.74 4.00 0.06
CA ALA A 55 12.58 3.28 0.58
C ALA A 55 11.52 4.20 1.21
N ASN A 56 11.90 5.41 1.64
CA ASN A 56 10.99 6.41 2.21
C ASN A 56 9.94 6.93 1.19
N GLU A 57 10.12 6.70 -0.10
CA GLU A 57 9.07 6.92 -1.13
C GLU A 57 8.08 5.74 -1.24
N LYS A 58 8.30 4.65 -0.51
CA LYS A 58 7.53 3.40 -0.58
C LYS A 58 6.94 2.96 0.75
N THR A 59 7.20 3.67 1.84
CA THR A 59 6.71 3.35 3.19
C THR A 59 5.90 4.51 3.77
N VAL A 60 4.87 4.21 4.55
CA VAL A 60 4.08 5.18 5.33
C VAL A 60 4.90 5.59 6.56
N GLY A 61 4.57 6.71 7.22
CA GLY A 61 5.31 7.24 8.38
C GLY A 61 5.43 6.29 9.59
N ASP A 62 4.65 5.20 9.61
CA ASP A 62 4.69 4.11 10.58
C ASP A 62 5.67 2.97 10.19
N GLY A 63 6.36 3.09 9.05
CA GLY A 63 7.33 2.12 8.54
C GLY A 63 6.74 0.98 7.71
N ARG A 64 5.41 0.90 7.54
CA ARG A 64 4.79 -0.14 6.71
C ARG A 64 4.86 0.21 5.22
N PRO A 65 4.90 -0.77 4.31
CA PRO A 65 4.86 -0.49 2.87
C PRO A 65 3.55 0.19 2.47
N MET A 66 3.64 1.23 1.62
CA MET A 66 2.47 1.93 1.08
C MET A 66 1.67 1.03 0.15
N ARG A 67 0.36 0.97 0.42
CA ARG A 67 -0.60 0.20 -0.38
C ARG A 67 -0.86 0.88 -1.73
N PHE A 68 -1.40 0.11 -2.67
CA PHE A 68 -1.80 0.60 -3.99
C PHE A 68 -2.73 1.82 -3.89
N ASP A 69 -3.80 1.74 -3.10
CA ASP A 69 -4.80 2.82 -2.97
C ASP A 69 -4.18 4.12 -2.42
N GLU A 70 -3.24 3.99 -1.49
CA GLU A 70 -2.52 5.13 -0.89
C GLU A 70 -1.64 5.82 -1.94
N ARG A 71 -0.97 5.03 -2.80
CA ARG A 71 -0.16 5.56 -3.91
C ARG A 71 -1.02 6.25 -4.96
N VAL A 72 -2.17 5.66 -5.32
CA VAL A 72 -3.11 6.28 -6.26
C VAL A 72 -3.56 7.64 -5.75
N ARG A 73 -3.95 7.75 -4.47
CA ARG A 73 -4.35 9.02 -3.86
C ARG A 73 -3.21 10.04 -3.84
N LEU A 74 -1.99 9.60 -3.51
CA LEU A 74 -0.82 10.49 -3.46
C LEU A 74 -0.43 11.07 -4.84
N TYR A 75 -0.70 10.34 -5.92
CA TYR A 75 -0.31 10.72 -7.27
C TYR A 75 -1.50 11.05 -8.18
N ALA A 76 -2.70 11.25 -7.62
CA ALA A 76 -3.93 11.51 -8.37
C ALA A 76 -3.77 12.66 -9.37
N ASP A 77 -3.13 13.76 -8.98
CA ASP A 77 -2.89 14.93 -9.84
C ASP A 77 -2.05 14.66 -11.11
N LYS A 78 -1.39 13.50 -11.18
CA LYS A 78 -0.52 13.11 -12.32
C LYS A 78 -1.15 12.03 -13.20
N LEU A 79 -2.31 11.52 -12.81
CA LEU A 79 -3.06 10.53 -13.57
C LEU A 79 -3.88 11.24 -14.63
N ASN A 80 -4.03 10.57 -15.77
CA ASN A 80 -4.92 11.00 -16.85
C ASN A 80 -6.13 10.05 -16.92
N ASP A 81 -7.11 10.35 -17.76
CA ASP A 81 -8.34 9.55 -17.90
C ASP A 81 -8.07 8.07 -18.18
N THR A 82 -7.03 7.76 -18.97
CA THR A 82 -6.63 6.37 -19.25
C THR A 82 -6.02 5.70 -18.01
N ASP A 83 -5.24 6.43 -17.22
CA ASP A 83 -4.69 5.93 -15.96
C ASP A 83 -5.80 5.67 -14.93
N GLU A 84 -6.84 6.51 -14.89
CA GLU A 84 -8.03 6.29 -14.06
C GLU A 84 -8.76 5.01 -14.45
N GLN A 85 -8.93 4.75 -15.75
CA GLN A 85 -9.47 3.47 -16.23
C GLN A 85 -8.62 2.28 -15.81
N ILE A 86 -7.29 2.42 -15.83
CA ILE A 86 -6.37 1.38 -15.35
C ILE A 86 -6.58 1.15 -13.84
N VAL A 87 -6.71 2.22 -13.04
CA VAL A 87 -6.99 2.13 -11.60
C VAL A 87 -8.30 1.39 -11.35
N ASP A 88 -9.38 1.81 -12.01
CA ASP A 88 -10.70 1.20 -11.85
C ASP A 88 -10.70 -0.28 -12.19
N TYR A 89 -10.00 -0.66 -13.26
CA TYR A 89 -9.85 -2.07 -13.64
C TYR A 89 -9.11 -2.87 -12.56
N ILE A 90 -8.02 -2.32 -12.02
CA ILE A 90 -7.26 -2.99 -10.94
C ILE A 90 -8.13 -3.17 -9.69
N ILE A 91 -8.94 -2.16 -9.33
CA ILE A 91 -9.84 -2.24 -8.16
C ILE A 91 -10.93 -3.30 -8.38
N LYS A 92 -11.54 -3.35 -9.56
CA LYS A 92 -12.60 -4.32 -9.90
C LYS A 92 -12.09 -5.76 -9.96
N HIS A 93 -10.89 -5.96 -10.49
CA HIS A 93 -10.27 -7.28 -10.64
C HIS A 93 -9.20 -7.54 -9.59
N ARG A 94 -9.33 -6.96 -8.39
CA ARG A 94 -8.26 -6.93 -7.40
C ARG A 94 -7.81 -8.31 -6.94
N GLU A 95 -8.63 -9.35 -7.06
CA GLU A 95 -8.28 -10.74 -6.71
C GLU A 95 -7.53 -11.46 -7.86
N GLU A 96 -7.90 -11.19 -9.11
CA GLU A 96 -7.38 -11.90 -10.30
C GLU A 96 -6.17 -11.20 -10.94
N ILE A 97 -5.96 -9.92 -10.65
CA ILE A 97 -4.91 -9.08 -11.25
C ILE A 97 -3.50 -9.65 -11.03
N ALA A 98 -3.30 -10.40 -9.95
CA ALA A 98 -2.06 -11.09 -9.62
C ALA A 98 -1.69 -12.22 -10.60
N ASP A 99 -2.61 -12.65 -11.46
CA ASP A 99 -2.36 -13.69 -12.47
C ASP A 99 -2.48 -13.17 -13.91
N ILE A 100 -3.20 -12.06 -14.12
CA ILE A 100 -3.40 -11.49 -15.45
C ILE A 100 -2.06 -11.03 -16.08
N PRO A 101 -1.75 -11.44 -17.32
CA PRO A 101 -0.59 -10.94 -18.06
C PRO A 101 -0.87 -9.53 -18.60
N ILE A 102 0.20 -8.73 -18.78
CA ILE A 102 0.06 -7.32 -19.20
C ILE A 102 -0.65 -7.16 -20.55
N GLN A 103 -0.49 -8.13 -21.45
CA GLN A 103 -1.11 -8.14 -22.77
C GLN A 103 -2.64 -8.21 -22.66
N LYS A 104 -3.16 -9.16 -21.87
CA LYS A 104 -4.61 -9.28 -21.62
C LYS A 104 -5.19 -8.05 -20.95
N MET A 105 -4.46 -7.47 -19.99
CA MET A 105 -4.88 -6.24 -19.34
C MET A 105 -4.93 -5.08 -20.34
N ALA A 106 -3.96 -4.99 -21.25
CA ALA A 106 -3.92 -3.97 -22.28
C ALA A 106 -5.09 -4.12 -23.27
N GLU A 107 -5.39 -5.35 -23.69
CA GLU A 107 -6.53 -5.68 -24.54
C GLU A 107 -7.87 -5.30 -23.89
N ALA A 108 -8.06 -5.64 -22.61
CA ALA A 108 -9.28 -5.32 -21.87
C ALA A 108 -9.52 -3.81 -21.69
N LEU A 109 -8.44 -3.03 -21.64
CA LEU A 109 -8.45 -1.57 -21.50
C LEU A 109 -8.33 -0.84 -22.84
N TYR A 110 -8.40 -1.55 -23.96
CA TYR A 110 -8.21 -0.99 -25.31
C TYR A 110 -6.94 -0.12 -25.43
N THR A 111 -5.86 -0.55 -24.78
CA THR A 111 -4.58 0.17 -24.73
C THR A 111 -3.41 -0.72 -25.10
N VAL A 112 -2.19 -0.17 -25.05
CA VAL A 112 -0.94 -0.91 -25.30
C VAL A 112 -0.21 -1.22 -23.99
N PRO A 113 0.54 -2.34 -23.87
CA PRO A 113 1.27 -2.70 -22.66
C PRO A 113 2.18 -1.59 -22.12
N ASN A 114 2.76 -0.80 -23.01
CA ASN A 114 3.62 0.33 -22.63
C ASN A 114 2.87 1.39 -21.82
N THR A 115 1.57 1.59 -22.07
CA THR A 115 0.72 2.50 -21.28
C THR A 115 0.67 2.04 -19.83
N ILE A 116 0.41 0.75 -19.59
CA ILE A 116 0.35 0.16 -18.25
C ILE A 116 1.71 0.23 -17.55
N VAL A 117 2.82 0.04 -18.28
CA VAL A 117 4.17 0.21 -17.72
C VAL A 117 4.43 1.66 -17.33
N ARG A 118 4.03 2.64 -18.15
CA ARG A 118 4.15 4.07 -17.83
C ARG A 118 3.29 4.43 -16.61
N PHE A 119 2.06 3.95 -16.56
CA PHE A 119 1.18 4.09 -15.39
C PHE A 119 1.85 3.58 -14.11
N ALA A 120 2.39 2.35 -14.12
CA ALA A 120 3.08 1.79 -12.97
C ALA A 120 4.26 2.67 -12.52
N LYS A 121 5.00 3.25 -13.47
CA LYS A 121 6.09 4.20 -13.18
C LYS A 121 5.60 5.53 -12.58
N LYS A 122 4.41 6.02 -12.97
CA LYS A 122 3.79 7.21 -12.36
C LYS A 122 3.54 7.00 -10.86
N LEU A 123 3.11 5.79 -10.47
CA LEU A 123 2.90 5.38 -9.06
C LEU A 123 4.18 4.98 -8.31
N ARG A 124 5.36 5.24 -8.90
CA ARG A 124 6.70 4.91 -8.35
C ARG A 124 7.01 3.41 -8.24
N TYR A 125 6.38 2.58 -9.06
CA TYR A 125 6.87 1.23 -9.32
C TYR A 125 7.95 1.27 -10.42
N LYS A 126 8.86 0.30 -10.41
CA LYS A 126 9.87 0.08 -11.46
C LYS A 126 9.22 -0.30 -12.79
N GLY A 127 8.04 -0.93 -12.73
CA GLY A 127 7.22 -1.30 -13.87
C GLY A 127 6.05 -2.20 -13.46
N PHE A 128 5.38 -2.81 -14.45
CA PHE A 128 4.19 -3.64 -14.22
C PHE A 128 4.45 -4.86 -13.32
N ALA A 129 5.61 -5.51 -13.45
CA ALA A 129 5.95 -6.67 -12.62
C ALA A 129 6.01 -6.33 -11.11
N GLU A 130 6.53 -5.14 -10.76
CA GLU A 130 6.58 -4.71 -9.36
C GLU A 130 5.19 -4.31 -8.85
N LEU A 131 4.39 -3.63 -9.67
CA LEU A 131 2.99 -3.34 -9.35
C LEU A 131 2.22 -4.64 -9.04
N LYS A 132 2.35 -5.65 -9.90
CA LYS A 132 1.71 -6.95 -9.76
C LYS A 132 2.15 -7.68 -8.48
N ALA A 133 3.44 -7.66 -8.18
CA ALA A 133 3.97 -8.25 -6.95
C ALA A 133 3.45 -7.53 -5.69
N ALA A 134 3.34 -6.21 -5.71
CA ALA A 134 2.80 -5.43 -4.61
C ALA A 134 1.32 -5.76 -4.36
N LEU A 135 0.51 -5.81 -5.42
CA LEU A 135 -0.91 -6.21 -5.33
C LEU A 135 -1.07 -7.64 -4.78
N ALA A 136 -0.24 -8.58 -5.24
CA ALA A 136 -0.25 -9.96 -4.74
C ALA A 136 0.13 -10.06 -3.25
N LEU A 137 1.04 -9.21 -2.77
CA LEU A 137 1.37 -9.16 -1.35
C LEU A 137 0.20 -8.63 -0.52
N GLU A 138 -0.44 -7.55 -0.97
CA GLU A 138 -1.61 -6.96 -0.29
C GLU A 138 -2.79 -7.94 -0.20
N GLN A 139 -3.00 -8.79 -1.22
CA GLN A 139 -4.02 -9.84 -1.19
C GLN A 139 -3.73 -10.89 -0.11
N ARG A 140 -2.46 -11.29 0.07
CA ARG A 140 -2.07 -12.29 1.07
C ARG A 140 -2.25 -11.78 2.49
N ASP A 141 -1.98 -10.50 2.72
CA ASP A 141 -2.23 -9.87 4.02
C ASP A 141 -3.73 -9.83 4.34
N GLU A 142 -4.59 -9.55 3.34
CA GLU A 142 -6.05 -9.57 3.51
C GLU A 142 -6.61 -10.97 3.78
N THR A 143 -6.06 -12.02 3.17
CA THR A 143 -6.50 -13.39 3.42
C THR A 143 -6.07 -13.90 4.79
N ALA A 144 -4.89 -13.50 5.28
CA ALA A 144 -4.44 -13.81 6.64
C ALA A 144 -5.36 -13.19 7.70
N ILE A 145 -5.74 -11.92 7.55
CA ILE A 145 -6.66 -11.23 8.48
C ILE A 145 -8.05 -11.87 8.48
N LYS A 146 -8.57 -12.26 7.30
CA LYS A 146 -9.87 -12.93 7.18
C LYS A 146 -9.86 -14.32 7.83
N ALA A 147 -8.75 -15.06 7.78
CA ALA A 147 -8.64 -16.38 8.41
C ALA A 147 -8.69 -16.29 9.95
N ASP A 148 -8.02 -15.30 10.53
CA ASP A 148 -7.97 -15.11 11.98
C ASP A 148 -9.24 -14.44 12.55
N GLY A 149 -9.85 -13.52 11.80
CA GLY A 149 -11.11 -12.88 12.22
C GLY A 149 -12.31 -13.85 12.24
N LYS A 150 -12.32 -14.85 11.34
CA LYS A 150 -13.39 -15.84 11.26
C LYS A 150 -13.41 -16.76 12.47
N THR A 151 -12.25 -17.19 12.96
CA THR A 151 -12.11 -18.02 14.17
C THR A 151 -12.53 -17.32 15.45
N VAL A 152 -12.31 -16.00 15.57
CA VAL A 152 -12.73 -15.24 16.76
C VAL A 152 -14.24 -15.08 16.77
N ILE A 153 -14.85 -14.65 15.65
CA ILE A 153 -16.31 -14.44 15.57
C ILE A 153 -17.06 -15.78 15.71
N GLU A 154 -16.57 -16.87 15.11
CA GLU A 154 -17.18 -18.20 15.25
C GLU A 154 -17.09 -18.74 16.69
N LYS A 155 -15.96 -18.53 17.38
CA LYS A 155 -15.83 -18.88 18.81
C LYS A 155 -16.77 -18.06 19.68
N THR A 156 -16.89 -16.75 19.44
CA THR A 156 -17.81 -15.89 20.20
C THR A 156 -19.27 -16.28 19.97
N LYS A 157 -19.66 -16.65 18.75
CA LYS A 157 -21.02 -17.15 18.45
C LYS A 157 -21.35 -18.45 19.20
N LYS A 158 -20.44 -19.43 19.22
CA LYS A 158 -20.66 -20.72 19.91
C LYS A 158 -20.87 -20.58 21.42
N LEU A 159 -20.16 -19.68 22.07
CA LEU A 159 -20.28 -19.45 23.53
C LEU A 159 -21.62 -18.81 23.91
N ILE A 160 -22.20 -17.98 23.04
CA ILE A 160 -23.50 -17.34 23.30
C ILE A 160 -24.62 -18.37 23.18
N ASP A 161 -24.55 -19.28 22.21
CA ASP A 161 -25.55 -20.33 22.03
C ASP A 161 -25.54 -21.33 23.21
N GLU A 162 -24.37 -21.75 23.70
CA GLU A 162 -24.27 -22.64 24.88
C GLU A 162 -24.88 -22.01 26.14
N GLN A 163 -24.67 -20.70 26.37
CA GLN A 163 -25.25 -20.01 27.53
C GLN A 163 -26.77 -19.89 27.47
N LEU A 164 -27.33 -19.67 26.28
CA LEU A 164 -28.78 -19.58 26.08
C LEU A 164 -29.47 -20.95 26.21
N ILE A 165 -28.81 -22.02 25.76
CA ILE A 165 -29.30 -23.41 25.92
C ILE A 165 -29.30 -23.80 27.41
N ASP A 166 -28.21 -23.50 28.14
CA ASP A 166 -28.11 -23.76 29.58
C ASP A 166 -29.17 -23.03 30.41
N GLU A 167 -29.50 -21.79 30.05
CA GLU A 167 -30.54 -21.01 30.72
C GLU A 167 -31.95 -21.50 30.38
N ALA A 168 -32.18 -21.95 29.14
CA ALA A 168 -33.42 -22.59 28.73
C ALA A 168 -33.66 -23.91 29.46
N GLU A 169 -32.64 -24.75 29.64
CA GLU A 169 -32.76 -26.01 30.39
C GLU A 169 -32.98 -25.78 31.89
N ARG A 170 -32.31 -24.79 32.49
CA ARG A 170 -32.50 -24.41 33.90
C ARG A 170 -33.86 -23.77 34.19
N SER A 171 -34.48 -23.13 33.20
CA SER A 171 -35.83 -22.59 33.35
C SER A 171 -36.89 -23.69 33.16
N ALA A 172 -36.70 -24.63 32.23
CA ALA A 172 -37.57 -25.78 32.03
C ALA A 172 -37.60 -26.75 33.23
N ASN A 173 -36.45 -27.04 33.86
CA ASN A 173 -36.38 -27.93 35.02
C ASN A 173 -36.95 -27.31 36.32
N ARG A 174 -37.06 -25.98 36.42
CA ARG A 174 -37.69 -25.31 37.57
C ARG A 174 -39.21 -25.39 37.56
N THR A 175 -39.83 -25.52 36.38
CA THR A 175 -41.28 -25.64 36.24
C THR A 175 -41.79 -27.05 36.53
N HIS A 176 -40.92 -28.07 36.43
CA HIS A 176 -41.33 -29.47 36.63
C HIS A 176 -41.47 -29.86 38.12
N CYS A 177 -40.64 -29.31 39.02
CA CYS A 177 -40.71 -29.62 40.47
C CYS A 177 -41.88 -28.99 41.25
N ARG A 178 -42.76 -28.21 40.61
CA ARG A 178 -43.93 -27.61 41.28
C ARG A 178 -45.26 -28.35 41.03
N SER A 179 -45.24 -29.43 40.25
CA SER A 179 -46.45 -30.19 39.87
C SER A 179 -46.62 -31.55 40.55
N THR A 180 -45.70 -31.94 41.43
CA THR A 180 -45.78 -33.18 42.22
C THR A 180 -45.62 -32.88 43.71
N ALA A 181 -46.66 -32.33 44.33
CA ALA A 181 -46.88 -32.32 45.78
C ALA A 181 -48.39 -32.26 46.04
#